data_AF-A0A2R3QA18-F1
#
_entry.id   AF-A0A2R3QA18-F1
#
_cell.length_a   1.000
_cell.length_b   1.000
_cell.length_c   1.000
_cell.angle_alpha   90.00
_cell.angle_beta   90.00
_cell.angle_gamma   90.00
#
_symmetry.space_group_name_H-M   'P 1'
#
loop_
_entity.id
_entity.type
_entity.pdbx_description
1 polymer ?
#
loop_
_entity_poly.entity_id
_entity_poly.type
_entity_poly.pdbx_seq_one_letter_code
_entity_poly.pdbx_strand_id
1 'polypeptide(L)'
;MALQYSRHLWHDYVTGTAAELVAAGIVDAPMLPGQPGTGKTMATYMDGQRVKQGGLARGVRNETYRSIRRQGKDRYEVCMVLPSAEVERRGKQEAAAREQALMAAWQCLTHAGAPSPWIGRVGLDFAICVVRRQHLRLT
;
A
#
# COMPACT_ATOMS: atom_id res chain seq x y z
N MET A 1 14.85 14.86 6.39
CA MET A 1 14.80 13.90 5.27
C MET A 1 13.58 14.25 4.41
N ALA A 2 13.23 13.43 3.42
CA ALA A 2 11.95 13.53 2.73
C ALA A 2 10.98 12.46 3.27
N LEU A 3 9.67 12.73 3.18
CA LEU A 3 8.64 11.74 3.47
C LEU A 3 8.73 10.57 2.48
N GLN A 4 8.59 9.35 2.99
CA GLN A 4 8.55 8.14 2.19
C GLN A 4 7.10 7.66 2.07
N TYR A 5 6.61 7.52 0.84
CA TYR A 5 5.27 7.01 0.54
C TYR A 5 5.35 5.59 -0.01
N SER A 6 4.60 4.67 0.60
CA SER A 6 4.39 3.30 0.10
C SER A 6 2.93 3.13 -0.27
N ARG A 7 2.64 2.94 -1.56
CA ARG A 7 1.27 2.85 -2.06
C ARG A 7 0.78 1.41 -2.12
N HIS A 8 -0.43 1.15 -1.64
CA HIS A 8 -1.11 -0.14 -1.80
C HIS A 8 -2.53 0.05 -2.36
N LEU A 9 -3.20 -1.06 -2.68
CA LEU A 9 -4.52 -1.02 -3.31
C LEU A 9 -5.61 -0.42 -2.41
N TRP A 10 -5.56 -0.69 -1.09
CA TRP A 10 -6.61 -0.32 -0.12
C TRP A 10 -6.21 0.79 0.86
N HIS A 11 -4.92 1.08 0.96
CA HIS A 11 -4.35 2.01 1.92
C HIS A 11 -2.99 2.51 1.43
N ASP A 12 -2.55 3.66 1.92
CA ASP A 12 -1.20 4.18 1.72
C ASP A 12 -0.49 4.28 3.08
N TYR A 13 0.81 3.99 3.11
CA TYR A 13 1.67 4.30 4.25
C TYR A 13 2.51 5.53 3.95
N VAL A 14 2.63 6.43 4.94
CA VAL A 14 3.60 7.54 4.90
C VAL A 14 4.52 7.42 6.10
N THR A 15 5.82 7.42 5.85
CA THR A 15 6.85 7.27 6.88
C THR A 15 7.74 8.51 6.90
N GLY A 16 7.92 9.09 8.08
CA GLY A 16 8.70 10.31 8.28
C GLY A 16 9.04 10.55 9.75
N THR A 17 9.69 11.67 10.03
CA THR A 17 9.81 12.21 11.39
C THR A 17 8.50 12.88 11.83
N ALA A 18 8.37 13.12 13.13
CA ALA A 18 7.25 13.88 13.70
C ALA A 18 7.05 15.23 12.99
N ALA A 19 8.12 16.01 12.78
CA ALA A 19 8.05 17.32 12.17
C ALA A 19 7.63 17.27 10.70
N GLU A 20 8.16 16.32 9.92
CA GLU A 20 7.81 16.16 8.50
C GLU A 20 6.34 15.75 8.30
N LEU A 21 5.83 14.84 9.13
CA LEU A 21 4.43 14.38 9.04
C LEU A 21 3.42 15.46 9.47
N VAL A 22 3.77 16.27 10.47
CA VAL A 22 2.96 17.41 10.92
C VAL A 22 3.00 18.55 9.91
N ALA A 23 4.18 18.90 9.38
CA ALA A 23 4.32 19.94 8.35
C ALA A 23 3.57 19.60 7.05
N ALA A 24 3.41 18.31 6.73
CA ALA A 24 2.62 17.83 5.60
C ALA A 24 1.11 17.68 5.90
N GLY A 25 0.64 18.01 7.12
CA GLY A 25 -0.76 17.90 7.51
C GLY A 25 -1.30 16.46 7.57
N ILE A 26 -0.42 15.46 7.72
CA ILE A 26 -0.81 14.04 7.70
C ILE A 26 -1.31 13.58 9.07
N VAL A 27 -0.74 14.15 10.14
CA VAL A 27 -1.13 13.95 11.55
C VAL A 27 -0.87 15.23 12.34
N ASP A 28 -1.62 15.46 13.42
CA ASP A 28 -1.28 16.50 14.39
C ASP A 28 -0.24 16.00 15.40
N ALA A 29 0.58 16.91 15.96
CA ALA A 29 1.60 16.56 16.95
C ALA A 29 1.06 15.80 18.19
N PRO A 30 -0.14 16.10 18.73
CA PRO A 30 -0.74 15.33 19.84
C PRO A 30 -1.19 13.91 19.46
N MET A 31 -1.28 13.58 18.17
CA MET A 31 -1.67 12.24 17.70
C MET A 31 -0.49 11.25 17.74
N LEU A 32 0.74 11.72 17.91
CA LEU A 32 1.94 10.90 17.83
C LEU A 32 2.08 9.96 19.05
N PRO A 33 2.40 8.67 18.84
CA PRO A 33 2.72 7.73 19.92
C PRO A 33 3.84 8.22 20.84
N GLY A 34 3.63 8.07 22.15
CA GLY A 34 4.56 8.48 23.21
C GLY A 34 4.20 9.79 23.91
N GLN A 35 3.25 10.57 23.39
CA GLN A 35 2.68 11.73 24.08
C GLN A 35 1.84 11.33 25.30
N PRO A 36 1.61 12.23 26.29
CA PRO A 36 0.77 11.96 27.45
C PRO A 36 -0.60 11.36 27.09
N GLY A 37 -0.94 10.26 27.77
CA GLY A 37 -2.15 9.49 27.53
C GLY A 37 -2.16 8.65 26.25
N THR A 38 -1.23 8.81 25.30
CA THR A 38 -1.16 8.00 24.06
C THR A 38 -0.58 6.59 24.32
N GLY A 39 -0.68 5.71 23.31
CA GLY A 39 0.07 4.46 23.34
C GLY A 39 1.56 4.71 23.06
N LYS A 40 2.45 4.00 23.76
CA LYS A 40 3.92 4.17 23.61
C LYS A 40 4.44 3.83 22.20
N THR A 41 3.83 2.85 21.55
CA THR A 41 4.31 2.27 20.27
C THR A 41 3.36 2.54 19.10
N MET A 42 2.05 2.65 19.37
CA MET A 42 1.03 2.81 18.34
C MET A 42 -0.17 3.56 18.93
N ALA A 43 -0.81 4.39 18.10
CA ALA A 43 -2.06 5.07 18.40
C ALA A 43 -2.96 5.03 17.16
N THR A 44 -4.25 4.74 17.37
CA THR A 44 -5.25 4.58 16.31
C THR A 44 -6.31 5.65 16.49
N TYR A 45 -6.71 6.27 15.38
CA TYR A 45 -7.68 7.36 15.33
C TYR A 45 -8.77 7.06 14.30
N MET A 46 -9.98 7.56 14.58
CA MET A 46 -11.14 7.54 13.70
C MET A 46 -11.80 8.92 13.82
N ASP A 47 -12.04 9.61 12.72
CA ASP A 47 -12.61 10.98 12.74
C ASP A 47 -11.82 11.96 13.65
N GLY A 48 -10.49 11.80 13.69
CA GLY A 48 -9.59 12.53 14.61
C GLY A 48 -9.67 12.10 16.09
N GLN A 49 -10.68 11.32 16.47
CA GLN A 49 -10.87 10.80 17.82
C GLN A 49 -10.04 9.54 18.07
N ARG A 50 -9.42 9.45 19.25
CA ARG A 50 -8.47 8.39 19.59
C ARG A 50 -9.20 7.12 20.05
N VAL A 51 -9.02 6.02 19.33
CA VAL A 51 -9.60 4.70 19.67
C VAL A 51 -8.96 4.14 20.95
N LYS A 52 -9.78 3.69 21.91
CA LYS A 52 -9.35 3.20 23.23
C LYS A 52 -8.24 2.16 23.13
N GLN A 53 -7.21 2.31 23.96
CA GLN A 53 -6.07 1.39 24.03
C GLN A 53 -6.53 -0.04 24.37
N GLY A 54 -6.02 -1.03 23.64
CA GLY A 54 -6.45 -2.43 23.75
C GLY A 54 -7.75 -2.77 22.99
N GLY A 55 -8.51 -1.76 22.54
CA GLY A 55 -9.59 -1.97 21.59
C GLY A 55 -9.02 -2.22 20.19
N LEU A 56 -9.33 -3.38 19.61
CA LEU A 56 -9.50 -3.42 18.16
C LEU A 56 -10.56 -2.39 17.80
N ALA A 57 -10.33 -1.59 16.75
CA ALA A 57 -11.38 -0.79 16.15
C ALA A 57 -12.44 -1.75 15.60
N ARG A 58 -13.47 -2.05 16.41
CA ARG A 58 -14.63 -2.87 16.05
C ARG A 58 -15.53 -2.04 15.15
N GLY A 59 -15.10 -1.86 13.91
CA GLY A 59 -15.76 -1.04 12.90
C GLY A 59 -15.08 -1.17 11.56
N VAL A 60 -15.78 -0.78 10.50
CA VAL A 60 -15.23 -0.73 9.15
C VAL A 60 -14.10 0.30 9.13
N ARG A 61 -12.93 -0.07 8.61
CA ARG A 61 -11.86 0.91 8.36
C ARG A 61 -12.25 1.69 7.11
N ASN A 62 -12.54 2.98 7.28
CA ASN A 62 -12.92 3.93 6.24
C ASN A 62 -11.79 4.97 6.03
N GLU A 63 -12.00 5.94 5.15
CA GLU A 63 -11.03 7.01 4.85
C GLU A 63 -10.64 7.91 6.04
N THR A 64 -11.39 7.92 7.15
CA THR A 64 -11.07 8.68 8.36
C THR A 64 -10.27 7.88 9.40
N TYR A 65 -10.09 6.57 9.16
CA TYR A 65 -9.19 5.72 9.93
C TYR A 65 -7.72 6.11 9.71
N ARG A 66 -7.00 6.35 10.81
CA ARG A 66 -5.55 6.53 10.82
C ARG A 66 -4.92 5.61 11.87
N SER A 67 -3.87 4.90 11.50
CA SER A 67 -3.04 4.17 12.47
C SER A 67 -1.61 4.71 12.41
N ILE A 68 -1.13 5.23 13.54
CA ILE A 68 0.19 5.85 13.66
C ILE A 68 1.05 4.91 14.50
N ARG A 69 2.12 4.39 13.93
CA ARG A 69 3.08 3.48 14.56
C ARG A 69 4.45 4.14 14.67
N ARG A 70 5.09 3.99 15.83
CA ARG A 70 6.49 4.35 16.01
C ARG A 70 7.39 3.25 15.45
N GLN A 71 8.28 3.62 14.53
CA GLN A 71 9.23 2.71 13.85
C GLN A 71 10.68 2.91 14.33
N GLY A 72 10.96 3.90 15.16
CA GLY A 72 12.29 4.16 15.72
C GLY A 72 12.28 5.22 16.81
N LYS A 73 13.44 5.84 17.07
CA LYS A 73 13.57 6.92 18.07
C LYS A 73 12.71 8.14 17.69
N ASP A 74 12.74 8.51 16.42
CA ASP A 74 12.22 9.76 15.84
C ASP A 74 11.30 9.53 14.61
N ARG A 75 11.25 8.30 14.08
CA ARG A 75 10.46 7.93 12.91
C ARG A 75 9.12 7.27 13.25
N TYR A 76 8.12 7.65 12.48
CA TYR A 76 6.74 7.20 12.56
C TYR A 76 6.26 6.78 11.17
N GLU A 77 5.33 5.84 11.15
CA GLU A 77 4.63 5.33 9.98
C GLU A 77 3.13 5.55 10.20
N VAL A 78 2.47 6.16 9.22
CA VAL A 78 1.04 6.47 9.23
C VAL A 78 0.35 5.65 8.16
N CYS A 79 -0.53 4.75 8.56
CA CYS A 79 -1.43 4.03 7.66
C CYS A 79 -2.70 4.85 7.45
N MET A 80 -2.99 5.16 6.18
CA MET A 80 -4.19 5.89 5.74
C MET A 80 -5.02 4.98 4.84
N VAL A 81 -6.25 4.69 5.22
CA VAL A 81 -7.19 3.95 4.36
C VAL A 81 -7.74 4.88 3.29
N LEU A 82 -7.93 4.34 2.08
CA LEU A 82 -8.37 5.10 0.92
C LEU A 82 -9.90 5.10 0.80
N PRO A 83 -10.51 6.16 0.24
CA PRO A 83 -11.93 6.15 -0.08
C PRO A 83 -12.23 5.09 -1.15
N SER A 84 -13.41 4.45 -1.08
CA SER A 84 -13.78 3.32 -1.95
C SER A 84 -13.63 3.62 -3.45
N ALA A 85 -13.90 4.86 -3.88
CA ALA A 85 -13.74 5.28 -5.27
C ALA A 85 -12.27 5.27 -5.74
N GLU A 86 -11.31 5.62 -4.87
CA GLU A 86 -9.88 5.56 -5.18
C GLU A 86 -9.39 4.10 -5.19
N VAL A 87 -9.90 3.25 -4.29
CA VAL A 87 -9.63 1.81 -4.30
C VAL A 87 -10.14 1.18 -5.59
N GLU A 88 -11.35 1.49 -6.03
CA GLU A 88 -11.91 1.00 -7.29
C GLU A 88 -11.12 1.50 -8.50
N ARG A 89 -10.72 2.78 -8.51
CA ARG A 89 -9.89 3.37 -9.56
C ARG A 89 -8.52 2.68 -9.66
N ARG A 90 -7.86 2.43 -8.53
CA ARG A 90 -6.61 1.65 -8.47
C ARG A 90 -6.82 0.20 -8.93
N GLY A 91 -7.89 -0.45 -8.49
CA GLY A 91 -8.24 -1.82 -8.90
C GLY A 91 -8.46 -1.95 -10.40
N LYS A 92 -9.16 -1.00 -11.03
CA LYS A 92 -9.31 -0.93 -12.49
C LYS A 92 -7.97 -0.74 -13.20
N GLN A 93 -7.09 0.12 -12.68
CA GLN A 93 -5.74 0.32 -13.25
C GLN A 93 -4.86 -0.93 -13.11
N GLU A 94 -4.84 -1.59 -11.96
CA GLU A 94 -4.08 -2.83 -11.75
C GLU A 94 -4.62 -3.98 -12.62
N ALA A 95 -5.95 -4.09 -12.76
CA ALA A 95 -6.58 -5.07 -13.64
C ALA A 95 -6.20 -4.85 -15.11
N ALA A 96 -6.33 -3.61 -15.62
CA ALA A 96 -5.95 -3.26 -16.99
C ALA A 96 -4.45 -3.47 -17.25
N ALA A 97 -3.58 -3.09 -16.32
CA ALA A 97 -2.14 -3.32 -16.43
C ALA A 97 -1.78 -4.81 -16.41
N ARG A 98 -2.51 -5.63 -15.64
CA ARG A 98 -2.36 -7.09 -15.64
C ARG A 98 -2.83 -7.69 -16.96
N GLU A 99 -3.96 -7.24 -17.50
CA GLU A 99 -4.48 -7.69 -18.80
C GLU A 99 -3.51 -7.35 -19.94
N GLN A 100 -2.97 -6.13 -19.98
CA GLN A 100 -1.92 -5.73 -20.91
C GLN A 100 -0.67 -6.63 -20.78
N ALA A 101 -0.24 -6.95 -19.55
CA ALA A 101 0.88 -7.86 -19.33
C ALA A 101 0.59 -9.31 -19.78
N LEU A 102 -0.64 -9.81 -19.59
CA LEU A 102 -1.09 -11.13 -20.09
C LEU A 102 -1.08 -11.15 -21.62
N MET A 103 -1.59 -10.10 -22.27
CA MET A 103 -1.61 -9.98 -23.73
C MET A 103 -0.21 -9.88 -24.33
N ALA A 104 0.68 -9.07 -23.74
CA ALA A 104 2.08 -8.98 -24.17
C ALA A 104 2.81 -10.32 -24.01
N ALA A 105 2.63 -11.02 -22.88
CA ALA A 105 3.21 -12.34 -22.68
C ALA A 105 2.70 -13.37 -23.69
N TRP A 106 1.39 -13.34 -23.99
CA TRP A 106 0.77 -14.19 -25.02
C TRP A 106 1.33 -13.92 -26.43
N GLN A 107 1.50 -12.65 -26.79
CA GLN A 107 2.10 -12.26 -28.07
C GLN A 107 3.55 -12.76 -28.20
N CYS A 108 4.36 -12.60 -27.16
CA CYS A 108 5.74 -13.10 -27.12
C CYS A 108 5.80 -14.64 -27.26
N LEU A 109 4.96 -15.39 -26.54
CA LEU A 109 4.91 -16.85 -26.64
C LEU A 109 4.46 -17.32 -28.03
N THR A 110 3.48 -16.64 -28.62
CA THR A 110 3.00 -16.91 -29.99
C THR A 110 4.12 -16.67 -31.01
N HIS A 111 4.86 -15.56 -30.89
CA HIS A 111 5.96 -15.23 -31.79
C HIS A 111 7.16 -16.17 -31.65
N ALA A 112 7.42 -16.68 -30.44
CA ALA A 112 8.47 -17.66 -30.16
C ALA A 112 8.18 -19.07 -30.71
N GLY A 113 7.05 -19.30 -31.39
CA GLY A 113 6.68 -20.60 -31.95
C GLY A 113 6.42 -21.69 -30.90
N ALA A 114 6.13 -21.31 -29.65
CA ALA A 114 5.94 -22.26 -28.57
C ALA A 114 4.61 -23.04 -28.72
N PRO A 115 4.62 -24.38 -28.86
CA PRO A 115 3.40 -25.16 -29.02
C PRO A 115 2.61 -25.22 -27.71
N SER A 116 1.42 -24.61 -27.70
CA SER A 116 0.50 -24.62 -26.55
C SER A 116 -0.50 -25.79 -26.66
N PRO A 117 -0.68 -26.57 -25.58
CA PRO A 117 -1.97 -26.50 -24.89
C PRO A 117 -1.90 -26.48 -23.35
N TRP A 118 -0.75 -26.74 -22.75
CA TRP A 118 -0.63 -26.91 -21.28
C TRP A 118 -0.51 -25.60 -20.49
N ILE A 119 -0.30 -24.47 -21.17
CA ILE A 119 -0.22 -23.13 -20.56
C ILE A 119 -1.65 -22.58 -20.40
N GLY A 120 -2.39 -23.15 -19.44
CA GLY A 120 -3.60 -22.54 -18.91
C GLY A 120 -3.29 -21.21 -18.19
N ARG A 121 -4.32 -20.57 -17.62
CA ARG A 121 -4.20 -19.25 -16.96
C ARG A 121 -3.06 -19.17 -15.92
N VAL A 122 -2.79 -20.27 -15.23
CA VAL A 122 -1.69 -20.44 -14.26
C VAL A 122 -0.30 -20.35 -14.90
N GLY A 123 -0.12 -20.92 -16.10
CA GLY A 123 1.14 -20.85 -16.84
C GLY A 123 1.42 -19.45 -17.40
N LEU A 124 0.37 -18.70 -17.77
CA LEU A 124 0.51 -17.31 -18.23
C LEU A 124 0.93 -16.37 -17.08
N ASP A 125 0.41 -16.57 -15.87
CA ASP A 125 0.87 -15.86 -14.67
C ASP A 125 2.35 -16.16 -14.35
N PHE A 126 2.80 -17.41 -14.54
CA PHE A 126 4.21 -17.76 -14.39
C PHE A 126 5.08 -17.08 -15.46
N ALA A 127 4.62 -17.02 -16.72
CA ALA A 127 5.30 -16.30 -17.79
C ALA A 127 5.42 -14.80 -17.50
N ILE A 128 4.39 -14.14 -16.94
CA ILE A 128 4.47 -12.75 -16.47
C ILE A 128 5.57 -12.57 -15.42
N CYS A 129 5.67 -13.48 -14.46
CA CYS A 129 6.73 -13.44 -13.45
C CYS A 129 8.13 -13.57 -14.07
N VAL A 130 8.30 -14.40 -15.11
CA VAL A 130 9.56 -14.52 -15.85
C VAL A 130 9.88 -13.25 -16.65
N VAL A 131 8.93 -12.71 -17.41
CA VAL A 131 9.11 -11.48 -18.21
C VAL A 131 9.44 -10.28 -17.30
N ARG A 132 8.71 -10.09 -16.19
CA ARG A 132 9.03 -9.06 -15.18
C ARG A 132 10.44 -9.22 -14.62
N ARG A 133 10.91 -10.46 -14.43
CA ARG A 133 12.25 -10.76 -13.90
C ARG A 133 13.37 -10.56 -14.92
N GLN A 134 13.09 -10.67 -16.22
CA GLN A 134 14.03 -10.33 -17.29
C GLN A 134 14.18 -8.81 -17.44
N HIS A 135 13.07 -8.04 -17.41
CA HIS A 135 13.14 -6.58 -17.42
C HIS A 135 13.89 -5.99 -16.20
N LEU A 136 13.82 -6.64 -15.04
CA LEU A 136 14.57 -6.26 -13.83
C LEU A 136 16.04 -6.71 -13.81
N ARG A 137 16.56 -7.29 -14.90
CA ARG A 137 17.97 -7.71 -15.07
C ARG A 137 18.67 -7.00 -16.22
N LEU A 138 18.03 -6.00 -16.82
CA LEU A 138 18.56 -5.21 -17.94
C LEU A 138 18.72 -3.73 -17.54
N THR A 139 19.54 -3.54 -16.50
CA THR A 139 20.17 -2.27 -16.05
C THR A 139 21.48 -2.64 -15.36
#